data_AF-A0A520FUP5-F1
#
_entry.id   AF-A0A520FUP5-F1
#
_cell.length_a   1.000
_cell.length_b   1.000
_cell.length_c   1.000
_cell.angle_alpha   90.00
_cell.angle_beta   90.00
_cell.angle_gamma   90.00
#
_symmetry.space_group_name_H-M   'P 1'
#
loop_
_entity.id
_entity.type
_entity.pdbx_description
1 polymer ?
#
loop_
_entity_poly.entity_id
_entity_poly.type
_entity_poly.pdbx_seq_one_letter_code
_entity_poly.pdbx_strand_id
1 'polypeptide(L)' 'MADTAPDRIDLMSDASLAEWAKKLDVTESQLKDAVSQVGDRATDVEMHLKGTRSTTNDDRIEAAGAGGAGEPRR' A
#
# COMPACT_ATOMS: atom_id res chain seq x y z
N MET A 1 -20.18 25.22 3.04
CA MET A 1 -18.99 25.58 2.26
C MET A 1 -18.17 24.31 2.20
N ALA A 2 -17.99 23.73 1.01
CA ALA A 2 -17.28 22.46 0.83
C ALA A 2 -15.79 22.76 0.91
N ASP A 3 -15.21 22.55 2.08
CA ASP A 3 -13.76 22.51 2.26
C ASP A 3 -13.25 21.23 1.58
N THR A 4 -13.03 21.31 0.28
CA THR A 4 -12.17 20.36 -0.43
C THR A 4 -10.75 20.72 -0.03
N ALA A 5 -10.38 20.44 1.22
CA ALA A 5 -9.01 20.53 1.68
C ALA A 5 -8.14 19.74 0.68
N PRO A 6 -6.94 20.23 0.35
CA PRO A 6 -6.02 19.48 -0.48
C PRO A 6 -5.86 18.10 0.17
N ASP A 7 -6.08 17.05 -0.62
CA ASP A 7 -6.04 15.64 -0.22
C ASP A 7 -4.65 15.33 0.37
N ARG A 8 -4.43 15.69 1.63
CA ARG A 8 -3.15 15.67 2.32
C ARG A 8 -3.23 14.85 3.59
N ILE A 9 -2.23 14.00 3.79
CA ILE A 9 -2.10 13.13 4.94
C ILE A 9 -1.39 13.92 6.03
N ASP A 10 -2.15 14.30 7.06
CA ASP A 10 -1.56 14.90 8.25
C ASP A 10 -1.01 13.81 9.16
N LEU A 11 0.33 13.71 9.24
CA LEU A 11 1.01 12.75 10.11
C LEU A 11 0.96 13.14 11.59
N MET A 12 0.59 14.39 11.90
CA MET A 12 0.42 14.91 13.26
C MET A 12 -0.95 14.55 13.84
N SER A 13 -1.89 14.12 13.00
CA SER A 13 -3.25 13.76 13.39
C SER A 13 -3.45 12.26 13.32
N ASP A 14 -3.52 11.60 14.48
CA ASP A 14 -3.87 10.17 14.57
C ASP A 14 -5.20 9.84 13.87
N ALA A 15 -6.17 10.76 13.88
CA ALA A 15 -7.43 10.59 13.16
C ALA A 15 -7.22 10.50 11.64
N SER A 16 -6.37 11.35 11.08
CA SER A 16 -6.03 11.33 9.65
C SER A 16 -5.22 10.07 9.31
N LEU A 17 -4.23 9.72 10.13
CA LEU A 17 -3.47 8.48 9.97
C LEU A 17 -4.37 7.25 9.94
N ALA A 18 -5.29 7.13 10.90
CA ALA A 18 -6.21 6.00 10.99
C ALA A 18 -7.20 5.94 9.81
N GLU A 19 -7.70 7.10 9.35
CA GLU A 19 -8.59 7.17 8.18
C GLU A 19 -7.86 6.72 6.91
N TRP A 20 -6.67 7.27 6.66
CA TRP A 20 -5.88 6.97 5.47
C TRP A 20 -5.32 5.54 5.49
N ALA A 21 -4.85 5.06 6.63
CA ALA A 21 -4.43 3.67 6.82
C ALA A 21 -5.56 2.70 6.44
N LYS A 22 -6.80 2.99 6.87
CA LYS A 22 -7.96 2.15 6.57
C LYS A 22 -8.44 2.27 5.12
N LYS A 23 -8.39 3.47 4.52
CA LYS A 23 -8.78 3.70 3.12
C LYS A 23 -7.79 3.04 2.14
N LEU A 24 -6.50 3.11 2.45
CA LEU A 24 -5.43 2.59 1.61
C LEU A 24 -5.06 1.13 1.92
N ASP A 25 -5.65 0.55 2.97
CA ASP A 25 -5.35 -0.78 3.50
C ASP A 25 -3.85 -0.95 3.83
N VAL A 26 -3.30 0.05 4.53
CA VAL A 26 -1.88 0.08 4.92
C VAL A 26 -1.71 0.34 6.41
N THR A 27 -0.51 0.07 6.91
CA THR A 27 -0.14 0.40 8.29
C THR A 27 0.31 1.85 8.39
N GLU A 28 0.18 2.45 9.59
CA GLU A 28 0.64 3.82 9.85
C GLU A 28 2.13 4.01 9.52
N SER A 29 2.95 2.98 9.74
CA SER A 29 4.37 2.99 9.36
C SER A 29 4.56 3.03 7.84
N GLN A 30 3.80 2.25 7.06
CA GLN A 30 3.85 2.31 5.59
C GLN A 30 3.33 3.65 5.07
N LEU A 31 2.30 4.20 5.71
CA LEU A 31 1.77 5.51 5.37
C LEU A 31 2.83 6.60 5.59
N LYS A 32 3.53 6.58 6.73
CA LYS A 32 4.64 7.50 7.05
C LYS A 32 5.81 7.36 6.09
N ASP A 33 6.16 6.13 5.71
CA ASP A 33 7.22 5.85 4.75
C ASP A 33 6.86 6.37 3.35
N ALA A 34 5.66 6.06 2.87
CA ALA A 34 5.17 6.54 1.58
C ALA A 34 5.08 8.07 1.54
N VAL A 35 4.57 8.71 2.61
CA VAL A 35 4.56 10.18 2.74
C VAL A 35 5.99 10.75 2.71
N SER A 36 6.97 10.07 3.29
CA SER A 36 8.38 10.51 3.22
C SER A 36 8.97 10.35 1.82
N GLN A 37 8.49 9.39 1.02
CA GLN A 37 8.95 9.14 -0.35
C GLN A 37 8.34 10.11 -1.37
N VAL A 38 7.03 10.37 -1.28
CA VAL A 38 6.27 11.12 -2.31
C VAL A 38 5.68 12.45 -1.81
N GLY A 39 5.70 12.69 -0.50
CA GLY A 39 5.17 13.90 0.14
C GLY A 39 3.83 13.68 0.85
N ASP A 40 3.34 14.72 1.53
CA ASP A 40 2.08 14.72 2.29
C ASP A 40 0.82 14.61 1.42
N ARG A 41 0.92 14.39 0.10
CA ARG A 41 -0.22 14.29 -0.80
C ARG A 41 -0.78 12.87 -0.82
N ALA A 42 -2.02 12.70 -0.40
CA ALA A 42 -2.70 11.41 -0.41
C ALA A 42 -2.81 10.80 -1.81
N THR A 43 -3.00 11.62 -2.86
CA THR A 43 -3.03 11.13 -4.24
C THR A 43 -1.71 10.45 -4.65
N ASP A 44 -0.57 11.10 -4.36
CA ASP A 44 0.76 10.55 -4.68
C ASP A 44 1.07 9.32 -3.82
N VAL A 45 0.69 9.35 -2.53
CA VAL A 45 0.85 8.22 -1.59
C VAL A 45 0.02 7.02 -2.01
N GLU A 46 -1.23 7.23 -2.41
CA GLU A 46 -2.09 6.18 -2.95
C GLU A 46 -1.48 5.58 -4.22
N MET A 47 -1.02 6.40 -5.16
CA MET A 47 -0.38 5.92 -6.39
C MET A 47 0.88 5.10 -6.08
N HIS A 48 1.72 5.55 -5.15
CA HIS A 48 2.93 4.84 -4.75
C HIS A 48 2.60 3.51 -4.08
N LEU A 49 1.76 3.51 -3.05
CA LEU A 49 1.34 2.29 -2.34
C LEU A 49 0.61 1.32 -3.28
N LYS A 50 -0.17 1.85 -4.24
CA LYS A 50 -0.81 1.08 -5.31
C LYS A 50 0.16 0.48 -6.31
N GLY A 51 1.22 1.20 -6.67
CA GLY A 51 2.30 0.67 -7.49
C GLY A 51 3.10 -0.42 -6.77
N THR A 52 3.49 -0.19 -5.52
CA THR A 52 4.33 -1.11 -4.72
C THR A 52 3.60 -2.41 -4.37
N ARG A 53 2.27 -2.38 -4.12
CA ARG A 53 1.49 -3.61 -3.96
C ARG A 53 1.36 -4.41 -5.24
N SER A 54 1.31 -3.74 -6.39
CA SER A 54 1.26 -4.41 -7.69
C SER A 54 2.58 -5.11 -8.00
N THR A 55 3.74 -4.53 -7.63
CA THR A 55 5.03 -5.20 -7.81
C THR A 55 5.28 -6.32 -6.78
N THR A 56 4.75 -6.21 -5.56
CA THR A 56 4.92 -7.26 -4.53
C THR A 56 3.97 -8.45 -4.72
N ASN A 57 2.76 -8.23 -5.26
CA ASN A 57 1.81 -9.33 -5.52
C ASN A 57 2.20 -10.15 -6.75
N ASP A 58 2.77 -9.51 -7.77
CA ASP A 58 3.30 -10.17 -8.97
C ASP A 58 4.44 -11.15 -8.62
N ASP A 59 5.31 -10.79 -7.67
CA ASP A 59 6.40 -11.65 -7.20
C ASP A 59 5.93 -12.87 -6.38
N ARG A 60 4.73 -12.80 -5.76
CA ARG A 60 4.23 -13.88 -4.88
C ARG A 60 3.37 -14.92 -5.60
N ILE A 61 2.79 -14.58 -6.76
CA ILE A 61 2.00 -15.54 -7.55
C ILE A 61 2.91 -16.52 -8.30
N GLU A 62 4.12 -16.12 -8.69
CA GLU A 62 5.12 -17.00 -9.30
C GLU A 62 5.81 -17.97 -8.31
N ALA A 63 5.59 -17.82 -7.00
CA ALA A 63 6.16 -18.73 -5.98
C ALA A 63 5.19 -19.82 -5.48
N ALA A 64 3.89 -19.73 -5.82
CA ALA A 64 2.86 -20.65 -5.32
C ALA A 64 2.30 -21.62 -6.38
N GLY A 65 2.95 -21.72 -7.56
CA GLY A 65 2.51 -22.54 -8.69
C GLY A 65 3.35 -23.79 -9.01
N ALA A 66 4.39 -24.11 -8.24
CA ALA A 66 5.28 -25.25 -8.54
C ALA A 66 5.57 -26.11 -7.30
N GLY A 67 4.55 -26.84 -6.84
CA GLY A 67 4.72 -27.90 -5.84
C GLY A 67 3.85 -29.14 -6.07
N GLY A 68 3.11 -29.18 -7.19
CA GLY A 68 2.24 -30.29 -7.54
C GLY A 68 2.97 -31.36 -8.34
N ALA A 69 3.15 -32.52 -7.70
CA ALA A 69 3.25 -33.85 -8.32
C ALA A 69 4.37 -34.08 -9.35
N GLY A 70 5.54 -34.50 -8.85
CA GLY A 70 6.50 -35.30 -9.58
C GLY A 70 6.76 -36.61 -8.86
N GLU A 71 5.84 -37.57 -8.98
CA GLU A 71 6.10 -38.98 -8.69
C GLU A 71 6.95 -39.56 -9.82
N PRO A 72 8.22 -39.98 -9.59
CA PRO A 72 8.84 -40.92 -10.50
C PRO A 72 8.36 -42.32 -10.14
N ARG A 73 7.42 -42.83 -10.95
CA ARG A 73 7.17 -44.27 -11.01
C ARG A 73 8.37 -44.97 -11.63
N ARG A 74 8.89 -45.93 -10.86
CA ARG A 74 9.80 -47.04 -11.21
C ARG A 74 11.27 -46.72 -11.41
#